data_AF-A0A284QQB5-F1
#
_entry.id   AF-A0A284QQB5-F1
#
_cell.length_a   1.000
_cell.length_b   1.000
_cell.length_c   1.000
_cell.angle_alpha   90.00
_cell.angle_beta   90.00
_cell.angle_gamma   90.00
#
_symmetry.space_group_name_H-M   'P 1'
#
loop_
_entity.id
_entity.type
_entity.pdbx_description
1 polymer ?
#
loop_
_entity_poly.entity_id
_entity_poly.type
_entity_poly.pdbx_seq_one_letter_code
_entity_poly.pdbx_strand_id
1 'polypeptide(L)'
;MPQASTRRHTQRGRRQEYSDDGIPCTALVDAAFNKTLNPSEILQQVRRNLSLISASDVHYDPACPGPGLTVPLATSSACIHGISRLVKDPKTIRPHILNQVIDLWPRLLPWIMLFFNQVVLRRPESFIDTATESKPDALLTFSRTGAISGLVLSSFMLKLPSILHDSQDMISCVARVWIVSSEHRLVSLSELMPVFFVRDGPLTKILVQTVKQELSVTRVTLVLSRLIRDIDCVDIAWDVIRDDLAMVRVLSEDPSLGLSFCLAKSTPWACYILSRAIEAPRRFLEEEDGLGQIVITRCINCIQLALLRGPCWIAQALKHTHFLRSLLGCSLIKPSMDLSKILSQVLEVITINLVWRGILRQVRKSFAKMNISVINSPGFPFKLAQSWVTLLEVVEHRWLTRTKLHGDSKGTNLCMNKEVVLVFLQLFFHLTHNVCSAKQ
;
A
#
# COMPACT_ATOMS: atom_id res chain seq x y z
N MET A 1 47.42 65.51 -6.32
CA MET A 1 46.47 64.50 -5.81
C MET A 1 45.09 64.92 -6.26
N PRO A 2 44.41 64.18 -7.16
CA PRO A 2 43.20 64.66 -7.83
C PRO A 2 41.91 64.27 -7.11
N GLN A 3 40.88 65.06 -7.41
CA GLN A 3 39.56 65.20 -6.80
C GLN A 3 38.63 63.99 -6.93
N ALA A 4 37.64 63.98 -6.03
CA ALA A 4 36.50 63.08 -6.00
C ALA A 4 35.63 63.18 -7.28
N SER A 5 35.32 62.01 -7.85
CA SER A 5 34.35 61.85 -8.94
C SER A 5 33.16 61.06 -8.42
N THR A 6 32.03 61.74 -8.26
CA THR A 6 30.70 61.16 -8.05
C THR A 6 30.22 60.47 -9.32
N ARG A 7 30.37 59.13 -9.39
CA ARG A 7 29.63 58.30 -10.34
C ARG A 7 28.41 57.68 -9.66
N ARG A 8 27.23 58.24 -9.97
CA ARG A 8 25.92 57.62 -9.70
C ARG A 8 25.85 56.29 -10.45
N HIS A 9 25.83 55.17 -9.73
CA HIS A 9 25.35 53.91 -10.28
C HIS A 9 23.82 53.96 -10.32
N THR A 10 23.27 54.28 -11.49
CA THR A 10 21.88 53.96 -11.82
C THR A 10 21.72 52.45 -11.91
N GLN A 11 21.33 51.85 -10.79
CA GLN A 11 20.77 50.51 -10.73
C GLN A 11 19.40 50.56 -11.44
N ARG A 12 19.37 50.22 -12.73
CA ARG A 12 18.11 49.95 -13.45
C ARG A 12 17.56 48.62 -12.93
N GLY A 13 16.94 48.66 -11.75
CA GLY A 13 15.99 47.64 -11.33
C GLY A 13 14.74 47.78 -12.20
N ARG A 14 14.62 46.96 -13.25
CA ARG A 14 13.32 46.69 -13.87
C ARG A 14 12.51 45.90 -12.85
N ARG A 15 11.85 46.58 -11.91
CA ARG A 15 10.61 46.07 -11.34
C ARG A 15 9.60 46.09 -12.48
N GLN A 16 9.32 44.93 -13.05
CA GLN A 16 8.08 44.75 -13.79
C GLN A 16 6.94 44.95 -12.79
N GLU A 17 6.22 46.05 -12.95
CA GLU A 17 4.89 46.22 -12.39
C GLU A 17 4.03 45.10 -12.95
N TYR A 18 3.74 44.10 -12.12
CA TYR A 18 2.72 43.11 -12.43
C TYR A 18 1.38 43.82 -12.30
N SER A 19 0.68 43.98 -13.42
CA SER A 19 -0.73 44.31 -13.39
C SER A 19 -1.48 43.17 -12.69
N ASP A 20 -2.28 43.53 -11.69
CA ASP A 20 -3.38 42.70 -11.22
C ASP A 20 -4.30 42.40 -12.40
N ASP A 21 -4.16 41.19 -12.97
CA ASP A 21 -5.17 40.40 -13.69
C ASP A 21 -4.47 39.39 -14.61
N GLY A 22 -4.10 38.24 -14.03
CA GLY A 22 -3.59 37.09 -14.78
C GLY A 22 -2.47 36.37 -14.06
N ILE A 23 -2.65 35.08 -13.79
CA ILE A 23 -1.59 34.19 -13.28
C ILE A 23 -0.41 34.30 -14.27
N PRO A 24 0.78 34.77 -13.87
CA PRO A 24 1.94 34.86 -14.75
C PRO A 24 2.52 33.46 -14.98
N CYS A 25 1.77 32.67 -15.72
CA CYS A 25 2.04 31.30 -16.17
C CYS A 25 0.90 30.75 -17.04
N THR A 26 -0.05 31.57 -17.50
CA THR A 26 -1.21 31.13 -18.31
C THR A 26 -0.82 30.19 -19.44
N ALA A 27 0.20 30.53 -20.24
CA ALA A 27 0.68 29.63 -21.31
C ALA A 27 1.22 28.28 -20.81
N LEU A 28 1.85 28.23 -19.63
CA LEU A 28 2.29 26.99 -19.01
C LEU A 28 1.12 26.20 -18.42
N VAL A 29 0.17 26.88 -17.77
CA VAL A 29 -1.05 26.26 -17.24
C VAL A 29 -1.87 25.68 -18.40
N ASP A 30 -2.08 26.45 -19.46
CA ASP A 30 -2.74 25.99 -20.66
C ASP A 30 -2.00 24.79 -21.24
N ALA A 31 -0.68 24.85 -21.45
CA ALA A 31 0.07 23.70 -21.97
C ALA A 31 0.06 22.47 -21.04
N ALA A 32 0.16 22.67 -19.73
CA ALA A 32 0.25 21.60 -18.74
C ALA A 32 -1.11 20.94 -18.45
N PHE A 33 -2.22 21.67 -18.60
CA PHE A 33 -3.56 21.18 -18.30
C PHE A 33 -4.43 20.95 -19.55
N ASN A 34 -4.01 21.40 -20.75
CA ASN A 34 -4.72 21.11 -22.01
C ASN A 34 -4.64 19.63 -22.38
N LYS A 35 -5.74 19.04 -22.85
CA LYS A 35 -5.87 17.61 -23.13
C LYS A 35 -4.95 17.14 -24.27
N THR A 36 -4.62 18.00 -25.24
CA THR A 36 -3.68 17.67 -26.32
C THR A 36 -2.23 17.88 -25.88
N LEU A 37 -1.47 16.80 -25.79
CA LEU A 37 -0.10 16.81 -25.27
C LEU A 37 0.91 17.07 -26.40
N ASN A 38 1.51 18.25 -26.45
CA ASN A 38 2.68 18.55 -27.27
C ASN A 38 3.95 18.53 -26.39
N PRO A 39 4.76 17.44 -26.39
CA PRO A 39 5.85 17.29 -25.44
C PRO A 39 6.92 18.38 -25.52
N SER A 40 7.25 18.84 -26.73
CA SER A 40 8.28 19.86 -26.94
C SER A 40 7.85 21.22 -26.37
N GLU A 41 6.58 21.57 -26.54
CA GLU A 41 6.00 22.81 -26.02
C GLU A 41 5.95 22.78 -24.49
N ILE A 42 5.52 21.66 -23.88
CA ILE A 42 5.55 21.48 -22.42
C ILE A 42 6.98 21.62 -21.90
N LEU A 43 7.97 20.94 -22.49
CA LEU A 43 9.36 21.02 -22.08
C LEU A 43 9.93 22.44 -22.19
N GLN A 44 9.60 23.16 -23.27
CA GLN A 44 10.02 24.54 -23.47
C GLN A 44 9.44 25.46 -22.39
N GLN A 45 8.13 25.34 -22.11
CA GLN A 45 7.48 26.14 -21.07
C GLN A 45 8.02 25.80 -19.67
N VAL A 46 8.24 24.52 -19.36
CA VAL A 46 8.81 24.10 -18.07
C VAL A 46 10.20 24.69 -17.87
N ARG A 47 11.09 24.60 -18.87
CA ARG A 47 12.45 25.18 -18.78
C ARG A 47 12.42 26.67 -18.52
N ARG A 48 11.62 27.41 -19.30
CA ARG A 48 11.48 28.86 -19.20
C ARG A 48 10.96 29.26 -17.82
N ASN A 49 9.96 28.57 -17.31
CA ASN A 49 9.33 28.96 -16.05
C ASN A 49 10.15 28.51 -14.83
N LEU A 50 10.79 27.33 -14.89
CA LEU A 50 11.72 26.93 -13.83
C LEU A 50 12.90 27.89 -13.72
N SER A 51 13.42 28.48 -14.80
CA SER A 51 14.47 29.53 -14.70
C SER A 51 14.06 30.79 -13.94
N LEU A 52 12.76 30.98 -13.70
CA LEU A 52 12.22 32.18 -13.04
C LEU A 52 11.88 31.95 -11.57
N ILE A 53 11.96 30.70 -11.08
CA ILE A 53 11.58 30.33 -9.70
C ILE A 53 12.69 29.54 -9.01
N SER A 54 12.91 29.82 -7.72
CA SER A 54 13.82 29.06 -6.86
C SER A 54 13.09 28.56 -5.61
N ALA A 55 13.37 27.32 -5.20
CA ALA A 55 12.81 26.75 -3.97
C ALA A 55 13.54 27.21 -2.70
N SER A 56 14.80 27.69 -2.82
CA SER A 56 15.61 28.14 -1.68
C SER A 56 15.03 29.34 -0.94
N ASP A 57 14.21 30.13 -1.64
CA ASP A 57 13.75 31.45 -1.17
C ASP A 57 12.29 31.39 -0.70
N VAL A 58 11.71 30.18 -0.58
CA VAL A 58 10.29 29.96 -0.34
C VAL A 58 10.06 29.40 1.05
N HIS A 59 9.65 30.27 1.97
CA HIS A 59 9.04 29.85 3.23
C HIS A 59 7.53 29.70 3.02
N TYR A 60 7.09 28.46 2.79
CA TYR A 60 5.68 28.15 2.59
C TYR A 60 5.08 27.43 3.80
N ASP A 61 4.04 28.04 4.36
CA ASP A 61 3.16 27.42 5.33
C ASP A 61 1.70 27.42 4.81
N PRO A 62 1.09 26.26 4.51
CA PRO A 62 -0.19 26.23 3.80
C PRO A 62 -1.38 26.89 4.49
N ALA A 63 -1.39 27.12 5.82
CA ALA A 63 -2.48 27.88 6.46
C ALA A 63 -2.17 29.35 6.77
N CYS A 64 -0.93 29.77 6.55
CA CYS A 64 -0.54 31.18 6.59
C CYS A 64 0.25 31.49 5.31
N PRO A 65 -0.38 31.44 4.13
CA PRO A 65 0.31 31.73 2.89
C PRO A 65 0.83 33.17 2.94
N GLY A 66 2.15 33.31 3.06
CA GLY A 66 2.81 34.60 2.98
C GLY A 66 2.53 35.31 1.65
N PRO A 67 2.64 36.64 1.60
CA PRO A 67 2.43 37.39 0.37
C PRO A 67 3.43 36.96 -0.72
N GLY A 68 2.95 36.83 -1.97
CA GLY A 68 3.80 36.53 -3.13
C GLY A 68 4.04 35.04 -3.44
N LEU A 69 3.42 34.11 -2.71
CA LEU A 69 3.61 32.66 -2.90
C LEU A 69 2.79 32.04 -4.04
N THR A 70 1.78 32.74 -4.53
CA THR A 70 0.87 32.23 -5.59
C THR A 70 1.61 31.92 -6.89
N VAL A 71 2.49 32.82 -7.33
CA VAL A 71 3.21 32.65 -8.59
C VAL A 71 4.18 31.47 -8.51
N PRO A 72 5.10 31.37 -7.53
CA PRO A 72 6.03 30.24 -7.47
C PRO A 72 5.35 28.89 -7.28
N LEU A 73 4.27 28.81 -6.47
CA LEU A 73 3.54 27.55 -6.24
C LEU A 73 2.72 27.12 -7.46
N ALA A 74 2.01 28.05 -8.10
CA ALA A 74 1.28 27.76 -9.34
C ALA A 74 2.23 27.31 -10.45
N THR A 75 3.35 28.01 -10.61
CA THR A 75 4.36 27.73 -11.62
C THR A 75 5.02 26.37 -11.40
N SER A 76 5.50 26.09 -10.19
CA SER A 76 6.13 24.81 -9.86
C SER A 76 5.15 23.63 -9.98
N SER A 77 3.92 23.80 -9.49
CA SER A 77 2.86 22.81 -9.65
C SER A 77 2.56 22.50 -11.11
N ALA A 78 2.37 23.52 -11.95
CA ALA A 78 2.13 23.35 -13.39
C ALA A 78 3.33 22.71 -14.09
N CYS A 79 4.56 23.06 -13.70
CA CYS A 79 5.77 22.43 -14.22
C CYS A 79 5.82 20.93 -13.90
N ILE A 80 5.63 20.56 -12.63
CA ILE A 80 5.63 19.17 -12.18
C ILE A 80 4.49 18.41 -12.87
N HIS A 81 3.31 19.00 -12.95
CA HIS A 81 2.14 18.41 -13.61
C HIS A 81 2.41 18.14 -15.09
N GLY A 82 2.90 19.15 -15.83
CA GLY A 82 3.23 19.01 -17.25
C GLY A 82 4.21 17.87 -17.50
N ILE A 83 5.31 17.80 -16.73
CA ILE A 83 6.29 16.71 -16.86
C ILE A 83 5.69 15.36 -16.45
N SER A 84 4.89 15.29 -15.38
CA SER A 84 4.24 14.05 -14.94
C SER A 84 3.35 13.44 -16.02
N ARG A 85 2.71 14.29 -16.84
CA ARG A 85 1.90 13.86 -17.99
C ARG A 85 2.75 13.29 -19.13
N LEU A 86 3.95 13.83 -19.36
CA LEU A 86 4.88 13.28 -20.36
C LEU A 86 5.35 11.87 -19.97
N VAL A 87 5.54 11.62 -18.68
CA VAL A 87 6.10 10.36 -18.18
C VAL A 87 5.08 9.30 -17.75
N LYS A 88 3.78 9.60 -17.91
CA LYS A 88 2.70 8.72 -17.46
C LYS A 88 2.72 7.36 -18.16
N ASP A 89 3.17 7.30 -19.40
CA ASP A 89 3.38 6.04 -20.14
C ASP A 89 4.85 5.89 -20.59
N PRO A 90 5.70 5.23 -19.77
CA PRO A 90 7.12 5.04 -20.04
C PRO A 90 7.45 4.46 -21.41
N LYS A 91 6.55 3.63 -21.97
CA LYS A 91 6.81 2.85 -23.19
C LYS A 91 6.74 3.70 -24.45
N THR A 92 6.08 4.85 -24.39
CA THR A 92 5.84 5.71 -25.55
C THR A 92 6.76 6.94 -25.57
N ILE A 93 7.58 7.14 -24.54
CA ILE A 93 8.48 8.29 -24.41
C ILE A 93 9.68 8.10 -25.32
N ARG A 94 9.92 9.09 -26.20
CA ARG A 94 11.12 9.10 -27.04
C ARG A 94 12.38 9.35 -26.19
N PRO A 95 13.52 8.68 -26.46
CA PRO A 95 14.73 8.81 -25.63
C PRO A 95 15.22 10.25 -25.43
N HIS A 96 15.15 11.10 -26.46
CA HIS A 96 15.55 12.51 -26.34
C HIS A 96 14.60 13.34 -25.46
N ILE A 97 13.32 12.97 -25.33
CA ILE A 97 12.39 13.60 -24.39
C ILE A 97 12.74 13.17 -22.97
N LEU A 98 13.01 11.87 -22.78
CA LEU A 98 13.41 11.32 -21.49
C LEU A 98 14.68 12.00 -20.93
N ASN A 99 15.72 12.15 -21.74
CA ASN A 99 16.95 12.84 -21.30
C ASN A 99 16.66 14.27 -20.83
N GLN A 100 15.81 15.00 -21.57
CA GLN A 100 15.42 16.35 -21.19
C GLN A 100 14.61 16.41 -19.89
N VAL A 101 13.79 15.39 -19.61
CA VAL A 101 13.08 15.26 -18.33
C VAL A 101 14.07 14.97 -17.20
N ILE A 102 15.05 14.09 -17.43
CA ILE A 102 16.11 13.78 -16.46
C ILE A 102 16.91 15.03 -16.11
N ASP A 103 17.28 15.85 -17.11
CA ASP A 103 18.00 17.11 -16.90
C ASP A 103 17.22 18.12 -16.03
N LEU A 104 15.89 18.04 -16.03
CA LEU A 104 15.02 18.91 -15.24
C LEU A 104 14.85 18.44 -13.80
N TRP A 105 15.15 17.18 -13.50
CA TRP A 105 14.91 16.58 -12.19
C TRP A 105 15.55 17.32 -11.02
N PRO A 106 16.83 17.73 -11.06
CA PRO A 106 17.45 18.43 -9.93
C PRO A 106 16.75 19.75 -9.58
N ARG A 107 16.08 20.37 -10.56
CA ARG A 107 15.35 21.64 -10.38
C ARG A 107 13.91 21.43 -9.92
N LEU A 108 13.30 20.29 -10.26
CA LEU A 108 11.95 19.93 -9.86
C LEU A 108 11.91 19.30 -8.46
N LEU A 109 12.93 18.52 -8.10
CA LEU A 109 12.98 17.78 -6.85
C LEU A 109 12.79 18.66 -5.59
N PRO A 110 13.44 19.83 -5.44
CA PRO A 110 13.21 20.70 -4.29
C PRO A 110 11.75 21.14 -4.13
N TRP A 111 11.05 21.40 -5.23
CA TRP A 111 9.64 21.76 -5.22
C TRP A 111 8.74 20.58 -4.84
N ILE A 112 9.03 19.38 -5.36
CA ILE A 112 8.31 18.17 -4.98
C ILE A 112 8.48 17.90 -3.48
N MET A 113 9.72 17.98 -2.97
CA MET A 113 10.02 17.85 -1.55
C MET A 113 9.32 18.92 -0.71
N LEU A 114 9.22 20.16 -1.21
CA LEU A 114 8.48 21.23 -0.54
C LEU A 114 6.99 20.90 -0.44
N PHE A 115 6.36 20.44 -1.52
CA PHE A 115 4.95 20.04 -1.49
C PHE A 115 4.70 18.87 -0.53
N PHE A 116 5.56 17.85 -0.53
CA PHE A 116 5.44 16.74 0.41
C PHE A 116 5.62 17.18 1.86
N ASN A 117 6.69 17.92 2.17
CA ASN A 117 6.99 18.31 3.55
C ASN A 117 6.00 19.33 4.11
N GLN A 118 5.63 20.35 3.33
CA GLN A 118 4.80 21.46 3.82
C GLN A 118 3.31 21.15 3.73
N VAL A 119 2.87 20.47 2.67
CA VAL A 119 1.44 20.28 2.40
C VAL A 119 0.98 18.95 2.96
N VAL A 120 1.66 17.85 2.62
CA VAL A 120 1.19 16.52 3.02
C VAL A 120 1.61 16.17 4.44
N LEU A 121 2.89 16.31 4.77
CA LEU A 121 3.42 15.84 6.06
C LEU A 121 3.11 16.77 7.23
N ARG A 122 3.11 18.10 7.01
CA ARG A 122 2.83 19.08 8.07
C ARG A 122 1.35 19.40 8.23
N ARG A 123 0.56 19.35 7.15
CA ARG A 123 -0.86 19.76 7.15
C ARG A 123 -1.74 18.81 6.33
N PRO A 124 -1.76 17.51 6.65
CA PRO A 124 -2.56 16.54 5.91
C PRO A 124 -4.05 16.86 5.89
N GLU A 125 -4.57 17.60 6.86
CA GLU A 125 -5.99 18.01 6.90
C GLU A 125 -6.35 18.94 5.74
N SER A 126 -5.39 19.77 5.29
CA SER A 126 -5.56 20.68 4.14
C SER A 126 -5.76 19.95 2.81
N PHE A 127 -5.50 18.64 2.77
CA PHE A 127 -5.68 17.78 1.61
C PHE A 127 -7.07 17.15 1.53
N ILE A 128 -7.84 17.18 2.62
CA ILE A 128 -9.19 16.61 2.66
C ILE A 128 -10.12 17.57 1.93
N ASP A 129 -10.74 17.10 0.84
CA ASP A 129 -11.81 17.85 0.16
C ASP A 129 -13.02 17.94 1.09
N THR A 130 -13.10 19.03 1.85
CA THR A 130 -14.36 19.38 2.49
C THR A 130 -15.23 20.01 1.41
N ALA A 131 -16.22 19.25 0.93
CA ALA A 131 -17.22 19.69 -0.05
C ALA A 131 -18.04 20.92 0.40
N THR A 132 -17.72 21.50 1.56
CA THR A 132 -18.36 22.65 2.20
C THR A 132 -17.79 24.00 1.78
N GLU A 133 -16.67 24.08 1.07
CA GLU A 133 -16.11 25.38 0.62
C GLU A 133 -16.61 25.77 -0.78
N SER A 134 -17.37 26.86 -0.86
CA SER A 134 -17.99 27.37 -2.09
C SER A 134 -17.00 27.86 -3.15
N LYS A 135 -15.70 27.99 -2.82
CA LYS A 135 -14.60 28.26 -3.75
C LYS A 135 -13.33 27.60 -3.22
N PRO A 136 -12.70 26.66 -3.96
CA PRO A 136 -11.44 26.07 -3.52
C PRO A 136 -10.35 27.15 -3.52
N ASP A 137 -9.56 27.23 -2.45
CA ASP A 137 -8.36 28.06 -2.42
C ASP A 137 -7.43 27.63 -3.57
N ALA A 138 -7.11 28.58 -4.45
CA ALA A 138 -6.24 28.34 -5.60
C ALA A 138 -4.86 27.84 -5.15
N LEU A 139 -4.34 28.32 -4.03
CA LEU A 139 -3.04 27.89 -3.49
C LEU A 139 -3.06 26.43 -3.03
N LEU A 140 -4.13 26.03 -2.34
CA LEU A 140 -4.33 24.64 -1.94
C LEU A 140 -4.52 23.75 -3.17
N THR A 141 -5.24 24.22 -4.17
CA THR A 141 -5.43 23.49 -5.44
C THR A 141 -4.08 23.23 -6.11
N PHE A 142 -3.25 24.27 -6.30
CA PHE A 142 -1.90 24.10 -6.87
C PHE A 142 -1.03 23.17 -6.03
N SER A 143 -1.09 23.30 -4.72
CA SER A 143 -0.31 22.48 -3.78
C SER A 143 -0.70 21.00 -3.85
N ARG A 144 -2.00 20.70 -3.92
CA ARG A 144 -2.52 19.34 -4.09
C ARG A 144 -2.11 18.76 -5.43
N THR A 145 -2.27 19.51 -6.53
CA THR A 145 -1.82 19.10 -7.85
C THR A 145 -0.31 18.85 -7.89
N GLY A 146 0.47 19.71 -7.23
CA GLY A 146 1.93 19.61 -7.13
C GLY A 146 2.37 18.33 -6.41
N ALA A 147 1.75 18.01 -5.27
CA ALA A 147 2.05 16.78 -4.53
C ALA A 147 1.60 15.52 -5.29
N ILE A 148 0.38 15.47 -5.85
CA ILE A 148 -0.10 14.31 -6.61
C ILE A 148 0.78 14.07 -7.84
N SER A 149 1.02 15.12 -8.64
CA SER A 149 1.86 15.04 -9.84
C SER A 149 3.31 14.75 -9.49
N GLY A 150 3.80 15.31 -8.38
CA GLY A 150 5.12 15.06 -7.83
C GLY A 150 5.31 13.60 -7.47
N LEU A 151 4.30 12.97 -6.88
CA LEU A 151 4.34 11.54 -6.58
C LEU A 151 4.39 10.69 -7.86
N VAL A 152 3.56 11.00 -8.86
CA VAL A 152 3.60 10.34 -10.17
C VAL A 152 4.99 10.46 -10.80
N LEU A 153 5.53 11.67 -10.85
CA LEU A 153 6.86 11.93 -11.44
C LEU A 153 7.96 11.20 -10.67
N SER A 154 7.95 11.26 -9.34
CA SER A 154 8.90 10.55 -8.48
C SER A 154 8.83 9.04 -8.71
N SER A 155 7.62 8.52 -8.95
CA SER A 155 7.41 7.10 -9.20
C SER A 155 8.06 6.59 -10.48
N PHE A 156 8.24 7.48 -11.44
CA PHE A 156 8.95 7.22 -12.66
C PHE A 156 10.46 7.44 -12.48
N MET A 157 10.86 8.59 -11.95
CA MET A 157 12.26 8.99 -11.86
C MET A 157 13.09 8.07 -10.96
N LEU A 158 12.54 7.62 -9.84
CA LEU A 158 13.25 6.75 -8.89
C LEU A 158 13.40 5.31 -9.38
N LYS A 159 12.77 4.93 -10.51
CA LYS A 159 13.04 3.65 -11.19
C LYS A 159 14.25 3.72 -12.11
N LEU A 160 14.74 4.92 -12.42
CA LEU A 160 15.94 5.09 -13.23
C LEU A 160 17.18 4.82 -12.36
N PRO A 161 18.08 3.90 -12.75
CA PRO A 161 19.26 3.57 -11.95
C PRO A 161 20.12 4.79 -11.59
N SER A 162 20.24 5.75 -12.52
CA SER A 162 21.02 6.97 -12.33
C SER A 162 20.46 7.91 -11.25
N ILE A 163 19.19 7.78 -10.89
CA ILE A 163 18.54 8.64 -9.88
C ILE A 163 18.37 7.89 -8.56
N LEU A 164 18.11 6.58 -8.61
CA LEU A 164 17.85 5.74 -7.45
C LEU A 164 18.98 5.77 -6.41
N HIS A 165 20.24 5.76 -6.85
CA HIS A 165 21.40 5.67 -5.96
C HIS A 165 21.62 6.94 -5.11
N ASP A 166 21.13 8.10 -5.55
CA ASP A 166 21.40 9.39 -4.90
C ASP A 166 20.16 9.98 -4.18
N SER A 167 19.04 9.25 -4.15
CA SER A 167 17.73 9.79 -3.76
C SER A 167 17.14 9.18 -2.47
N GLN A 168 17.98 8.78 -1.51
CA GLN A 168 17.51 8.17 -0.26
C GLN A 168 16.55 9.08 0.53
N ASP A 169 16.87 10.37 0.65
CA ASP A 169 16.02 11.37 1.33
C ASP A 169 14.63 11.47 0.69
N MET A 170 14.57 11.36 -0.63
CA MET A 170 13.33 11.39 -1.38
C MET A 170 12.48 10.15 -1.13
N ILE A 171 13.10 8.97 -1.16
CA ILE A 171 12.40 7.72 -0.87
C ILE A 171 11.87 7.72 0.57
N SER A 172 12.67 8.25 1.51
CA SER A 172 12.22 8.45 2.88
C SER A 172 11.02 9.39 2.97
N CYS A 173 11.08 10.53 2.29
CA CYS A 173 9.96 11.47 2.24
C CYS A 173 8.69 10.82 1.68
N VAL A 174 8.78 10.10 0.57
CA VAL A 174 7.64 9.38 -0.03
C VAL A 174 7.09 8.30 0.90
N ALA A 175 7.94 7.57 1.64
CA ALA A 175 7.52 6.60 2.65
C ALA A 175 6.68 7.26 3.77
N ARG A 176 7.15 8.41 4.28
CA ARG A 176 6.41 9.20 5.28
C ARG A 176 5.09 9.72 4.70
N VAL A 177 5.09 10.18 3.45
CA VAL A 177 3.89 10.64 2.75
C VAL A 177 2.89 9.51 2.63
N TRP A 178 3.30 8.28 2.33
CA TRP A 178 2.39 7.13 2.28
C TRP A 178 1.74 6.89 3.64
N ILE A 179 2.53 6.83 4.71
CA ILE A 179 1.99 6.59 6.06
C ILE A 179 1.03 7.71 6.48
N VAL A 180 1.37 8.98 6.26
CA VAL A 180 0.49 10.11 6.59
C VAL A 180 -0.77 10.10 5.71
N SER A 181 -0.63 9.80 4.42
CA SER A 181 -1.77 9.69 3.49
C SER A 181 -2.72 8.57 3.92
N SER A 182 -2.15 7.44 4.34
CA SER A 182 -2.88 6.39 5.04
C SER A 182 -3.51 7.00 6.28
N GLU A 183 -2.79 7.44 7.31
CA GLU A 183 -3.28 8.02 8.60
C GLU A 183 -4.42 9.06 8.47
N HIS A 184 -4.44 9.86 7.40
CA HIS A 184 -5.43 10.93 7.16
C HIS A 184 -6.44 10.66 6.04
N ARG A 185 -6.44 9.47 5.42
CA ARG A 185 -7.35 9.06 4.32
C ARG A 185 -7.23 9.92 3.07
N LEU A 186 -6.01 10.22 2.66
CA LEU A 186 -5.72 10.97 1.44
C LEU A 186 -5.73 10.03 0.23
N VAL A 187 -6.93 9.60 -0.19
CA VAL A 187 -7.15 8.55 -1.22
C VAL A 187 -6.31 8.77 -2.48
N SER A 188 -6.30 10.00 -3.01
CA SER A 188 -5.57 10.36 -4.23
C SER A 188 -4.06 10.13 -4.16
N LEU A 189 -3.47 10.18 -2.97
CA LEU A 189 -2.04 9.90 -2.76
C LEU A 189 -1.82 8.42 -2.44
N SER A 190 -2.65 7.83 -1.58
CA SER A 190 -2.54 6.43 -1.17
C SER A 190 -2.67 5.45 -2.34
N GLU A 191 -3.54 5.72 -3.30
CA GLU A 191 -3.74 4.87 -4.49
C GLU A 191 -2.48 4.77 -5.38
N LEU A 192 -1.67 5.83 -5.42
CA LEU A 192 -0.46 5.89 -6.25
C LEU A 192 0.73 5.14 -5.62
N MET A 193 0.73 4.92 -4.30
CA MET A 193 1.86 4.35 -3.57
C MET A 193 2.15 2.88 -3.88
N PRO A 194 1.15 1.98 -4.00
CA PRO A 194 1.39 0.60 -4.41
C PRO A 194 2.07 0.48 -5.78
N VAL A 195 1.73 1.36 -6.73
CA VAL A 195 2.35 1.39 -8.08
C VAL A 195 3.83 1.77 -8.00
N PHE A 196 4.19 2.55 -6.97
CA PHE A 196 5.55 2.99 -6.73
C PHE A 196 6.42 1.90 -6.11
N PHE A 197 6.02 1.32 -4.98
CA PHE A 197 6.87 0.41 -4.21
C PHE A 197 6.74 -1.07 -4.62
N VAL A 198 5.52 -1.58 -4.84
CA VAL A 198 5.26 -3.03 -4.99
C VAL A 198 5.94 -3.64 -6.22
N ARG A 199 6.25 -2.82 -7.23
CA ARG A 199 6.83 -3.27 -8.51
C ARG A 199 8.36 -3.23 -8.53
N ASP A 200 9.00 -2.72 -7.48
CA ASP A 200 10.45 -2.48 -7.45
C ASP A 200 11.05 -2.94 -6.12
N GLY A 201 11.80 -4.05 -6.17
CA GLY A 201 12.42 -4.67 -5.00
C GLY A 201 13.41 -3.76 -4.27
N PRO A 202 14.35 -3.09 -4.97
CA PRO A 202 15.20 -2.06 -4.38
C PRO A 202 14.44 -0.96 -3.63
N LEU A 203 13.41 -0.36 -4.24
CA LEU A 203 12.61 0.69 -3.59
C LEU A 203 11.88 0.16 -2.36
N THR A 204 11.34 -1.06 -2.43
CA THR A 204 10.70 -1.72 -1.28
C THR A 204 11.69 -1.93 -0.12
N LYS A 205 12.93 -2.33 -0.41
CA LYS A 205 13.97 -2.50 0.63
C LYS A 205 14.30 -1.17 1.31
N ILE A 206 14.44 -0.09 0.55
CA ILE A 206 14.73 1.24 1.09
C ILE A 206 13.55 1.73 1.95
N LEU A 207 12.31 1.57 1.46
CA LEU A 207 11.09 1.85 2.25
C LEU A 207 11.11 1.14 3.61
N VAL A 208 11.37 -0.17 3.62
CA VAL A 208 11.43 -0.97 4.86
C VAL A 208 12.52 -0.45 5.80
N GLN A 209 13.69 -0.09 5.27
CA GLN A 209 14.78 0.48 6.07
C GLN A 209 14.39 1.84 6.66
N THR A 210 13.82 2.75 5.87
CA THR A 210 13.32 4.05 6.35
C THR A 210 12.33 3.85 7.48
N VAL A 211 11.35 2.95 7.31
CA VAL A 211 10.34 2.69 8.33
C VAL A 211 10.98 2.21 9.64
N LYS A 212 12.02 1.38 9.57
CA LYS A 212 12.71 0.88 10.76
C LYS A 212 13.58 1.93 11.45
N GLN A 213 14.16 2.86 10.69
CA GLN A 213 15.13 3.84 11.20
C GLN A 213 14.47 5.14 11.68
N GLU A 214 13.44 5.59 10.97
CA GLU A 214 12.94 6.96 11.13
C GLU A 214 11.52 7.03 11.68
N LEU A 215 10.78 5.92 11.64
CA LEU A 215 9.38 5.88 12.04
C LEU A 215 9.22 4.96 13.24
N SER A 216 8.58 5.48 14.30
CA SER A 216 8.21 4.61 15.40
C SER A 216 7.25 3.52 14.90
N VAL A 217 7.51 2.26 15.27
CA VAL A 217 6.61 1.12 14.99
C VAL A 217 5.18 1.44 15.48
N THR A 218 5.04 2.26 16.52
CA THR A 218 3.77 2.76 17.03
C THR A 218 2.96 3.54 15.99
N ARG A 219 3.58 4.45 15.20
CA ARG A 219 2.86 5.17 14.13
C ARG A 219 2.36 4.24 13.02
N VAL A 220 3.19 3.27 12.63
CA VAL A 220 2.81 2.29 11.60
C VAL A 220 1.67 1.37 12.09
N THR A 221 1.64 1.06 13.39
CA THR A 221 0.55 0.28 14.01
C THR A 221 -0.70 1.11 14.32
N LEU A 222 -0.62 2.45 14.37
CA LEU A 222 -1.79 3.32 14.46
C LEU A 222 -2.64 3.28 13.18
N VAL A 223 -2.02 3.09 12.00
CA VAL A 223 -2.76 2.89 10.75
C VAL A 223 -3.67 1.65 10.85
N LEU A 224 -3.16 0.55 11.42
CA LEU A 224 -3.97 -0.63 11.72
C LEU A 224 -5.06 -0.33 12.75
N SER A 225 -4.74 0.41 13.80
CA SER A 225 -5.68 0.84 14.86
C SER A 225 -6.85 1.66 14.33
N ARG A 226 -6.63 2.43 13.26
CA ARG A 226 -7.65 3.21 12.59
C ARG A 226 -8.47 2.40 11.58
N LEU A 227 -7.83 1.55 10.77
CA LEU A 227 -8.55 0.59 9.91
C LEU A 227 -9.60 -0.19 10.69
N ILE A 228 -9.32 -0.49 11.96
CA ILE A 228 -10.24 -1.15 12.89
C ILE A 228 -11.48 -0.32 13.18
N ARG A 229 -11.32 0.98 13.47
CA ARG A 229 -12.47 1.89 13.71
C ARG A 229 -13.31 2.09 12.46
N ASP A 230 -12.68 2.01 11.30
CA ASP A 230 -13.33 2.31 10.01
C ASP A 230 -14.29 1.19 9.56
N ILE A 231 -14.06 -0.06 9.96
CA ILE A 231 -14.90 -1.21 9.59
C ILE A 231 -16.19 -1.27 10.43
N ASP A 232 -16.15 -0.74 11.66
CA ASP A 232 -17.30 -0.66 12.56
C ASP A 232 -18.23 0.53 12.23
N CYS A 233 -17.79 1.46 11.38
CA CYS A 233 -18.63 2.53 10.84
C CYS A 233 -19.50 1.99 9.70
N VAL A 234 -20.78 2.39 9.69
CA VAL A 234 -21.85 1.82 8.84
C VAL A 234 -21.56 1.91 7.32
N ASP A 235 -20.69 2.82 6.89
CA ASP A 235 -20.21 2.95 5.51
C ASP A 235 -18.69 2.70 5.41
N ILE A 236 -18.33 1.57 4.80
CA ILE A 236 -16.93 1.16 4.64
C ILE A 236 -16.36 1.75 3.36
N ALA A 237 -15.37 2.65 3.47
CA ALA A 237 -14.58 3.15 2.34
C ALA A 237 -13.60 2.09 1.84
N TRP A 238 -14.07 1.22 0.94
CA TRP A 238 -13.34 0.03 0.48
C TRP A 238 -12.04 0.35 -0.29
N ASP A 239 -11.98 1.49 -0.96
CA ASP A 239 -10.80 2.07 -1.59
C ASP A 239 -9.70 2.39 -0.55
N VAL A 240 -10.06 2.99 0.58
CA VAL A 240 -9.15 3.24 1.70
C VAL A 240 -8.63 1.92 2.27
N ILE A 241 -9.52 0.95 2.50
CA ILE A 241 -9.13 -0.39 2.99
C ILE A 241 -8.19 -1.07 2.00
N ARG A 242 -8.50 -1.02 0.70
CA ARG A 242 -7.68 -1.57 -0.37
C ARG A 242 -6.25 -1.05 -0.23
N ASP A 243 -6.07 0.26 -0.12
CA ASP A 243 -4.75 0.90 -0.18
C ASP A 243 -3.94 0.72 1.11
N ASP A 244 -4.58 0.80 2.27
CA ASP A 244 -3.91 0.53 3.55
C ASP A 244 -3.48 -0.95 3.66
N LEU A 245 -4.29 -1.89 3.16
CA LEU A 245 -3.88 -3.31 3.11
C LEU A 245 -2.67 -3.54 2.20
N ALA A 246 -2.48 -2.75 1.14
CA ALA A 246 -1.26 -2.84 0.34
C ALA A 246 -0.03 -2.39 1.13
N MET A 247 -0.16 -1.31 1.91
CA MET A 247 0.94 -0.86 2.78
C MET A 247 1.29 -1.93 3.81
N VAL A 248 0.28 -2.47 4.50
CA VAL A 248 0.47 -3.52 5.50
C VAL A 248 1.15 -4.73 4.89
N ARG A 249 0.73 -5.14 3.68
CA ARG A 249 1.35 -6.25 2.96
C ARG A 249 2.83 -5.99 2.70
N VAL A 250 3.16 -4.87 2.04
CA VAL A 250 4.55 -4.53 1.66
C VAL A 250 5.46 -4.52 2.89
N LEU A 251 5.01 -3.89 3.97
CA LEU A 251 5.81 -3.82 5.20
C LEU A 251 5.88 -5.16 5.94
N SER A 252 4.85 -6.02 5.82
CA SER A 252 4.82 -7.34 6.49
C SER A 252 5.70 -8.40 5.83
N GLU A 253 6.12 -8.18 4.58
CA GLU A 253 7.09 -9.05 3.89
C GLU A 253 8.47 -9.02 4.58
N ASP A 254 8.82 -7.93 5.27
CA ASP A 254 9.98 -7.91 6.16
C ASP A 254 9.74 -8.75 7.44
N PRO A 255 10.67 -9.66 7.82
CA PRO A 255 10.52 -10.50 9.00
C PRO A 255 10.33 -9.73 10.31
N SER A 256 11.00 -8.60 10.52
CA SER A 256 10.90 -7.85 11.79
C SER A 256 9.60 -7.04 11.88
N LEU A 257 9.22 -6.36 10.81
CA LEU A 257 8.00 -5.56 10.76
C LEU A 257 6.75 -6.44 10.76
N GLY A 258 6.71 -7.52 9.98
CA GLY A 258 5.55 -8.41 10.03
C GLY A 258 5.39 -9.14 11.36
N LEU A 259 6.46 -9.33 12.15
CA LEU A 259 6.32 -9.86 13.51
C LEU A 259 5.66 -8.80 14.40
N SER A 260 6.10 -7.56 14.27
CA SER A 260 5.52 -6.41 14.96
C SER A 260 4.03 -6.26 14.64
N PHE A 261 3.64 -6.41 13.37
CA PHE A 261 2.23 -6.39 12.97
C PHE A 261 1.43 -7.54 13.58
N CYS A 262 1.96 -8.77 13.54
CA CYS A 262 1.30 -9.91 14.15
C CYS A 262 1.09 -9.70 15.67
N LEU A 263 2.11 -9.20 16.37
CA LEU A 263 2.04 -8.84 17.80
C LEU A 263 1.01 -7.75 18.08
N ALA A 264 0.85 -6.79 17.15
CA ALA A 264 -0.19 -5.76 17.19
C ALA A 264 -1.60 -6.27 16.83
N LYS A 265 -1.81 -7.59 16.80
CA LYS A 265 -3.09 -8.27 16.48
C LYS A 265 -3.60 -8.02 15.07
N SER A 266 -2.74 -7.69 14.09
CA SER A 266 -3.16 -7.44 12.70
C SER A 266 -3.92 -8.63 12.08
N THR A 267 -3.57 -9.87 12.44
CA THR A 267 -4.18 -11.08 11.86
C THR A 267 -5.68 -11.21 12.14
N PRO A 268 -6.17 -11.15 13.39
CA PRO A 268 -7.61 -11.06 13.68
C PRO A 268 -8.34 -9.98 12.90
N TRP A 269 -7.71 -8.82 12.72
CA TRP A 269 -8.32 -7.69 12.03
C TRP A 269 -8.45 -7.93 10.53
N ALA A 270 -7.41 -8.45 9.90
CA ALA A 270 -7.50 -8.87 8.50
C ALA A 270 -8.57 -9.96 8.31
N CYS A 271 -8.72 -10.89 9.26
CA CYS A 271 -9.82 -11.86 9.25
C CYS A 271 -11.20 -11.20 9.40
N TYR A 272 -11.31 -10.14 10.20
CA TYR A 272 -12.56 -9.39 10.38
C TYR A 272 -12.93 -8.61 9.11
N ILE A 273 -11.98 -7.88 8.50
CA ILE A 273 -12.17 -7.20 7.20
C ILE A 273 -12.65 -8.21 6.16
N LEU A 274 -12.00 -9.37 6.08
CA LEU A 274 -12.36 -10.43 5.14
C LEU A 274 -13.81 -10.91 5.37
N SER A 275 -14.25 -11.05 6.62
CA SER A 275 -15.64 -11.41 6.94
C SER A 275 -16.61 -10.35 6.42
N ARG A 276 -16.33 -9.07 6.67
CA ARG A 276 -17.18 -7.96 6.25
C ARG A 276 -17.23 -7.81 4.73
N ALA A 277 -16.11 -7.99 4.04
CA ALA A 277 -16.04 -7.94 2.58
C ALA A 277 -16.88 -9.04 1.92
N ILE A 278 -16.96 -10.22 2.54
CA ILE A 278 -17.79 -11.34 2.06
C ILE A 278 -19.27 -11.15 2.37
N GLU A 279 -19.59 -10.44 3.46
CA GLU A 279 -20.97 -10.08 3.84
C GLU A 279 -21.51 -8.84 3.10
N ALA A 280 -20.64 -8.08 2.43
CA ALA A 280 -21.00 -6.88 1.71
C ALA A 280 -22.00 -7.15 0.56
N PRO A 281 -22.82 -6.16 0.16
CA PRO A 281 -23.79 -6.32 -0.93
C PRO A 281 -23.14 -6.84 -2.22
N ARG A 282 -23.79 -7.77 -2.93
CA ARG A 282 -23.22 -8.39 -4.16
C ARG A 282 -22.74 -7.39 -5.20
N ARG A 283 -23.38 -6.21 -5.29
CA ARG A 283 -22.97 -5.11 -6.18
C ARG A 283 -21.50 -4.73 -5.97
N PHE A 284 -20.99 -4.73 -4.74
CA PHE A 284 -19.58 -4.45 -4.42
C PHE A 284 -18.60 -5.49 -5.01
N LEU A 285 -19.04 -6.74 -5.12
CA LEU A 285 -18.24 -7.83 -5.70
C LEU A 285 -18.34 -7.87 -7.23
N GLU A 286 -19.38 -7.25 -7.79
CA GLU A 286 -19.72 -7.23 -9.22
C GLU A 286 -19.40 -5.88 -9.89
N GLU A 287 -18.86 -4.90 -9.16
CA GLU A 287 -18.39 -3.62 -9.70
C GLU A 287 -17.39 -3.84 -10.86
N GLU A 288 -17.48 -3.04 -11.93
CA GLU A 288 -16.66 -3.17 -13.13
C GLU A 288 -15.15 -3.15 -12.84
N ASP A 289 -14.74 -2.45 -11.79
CA ASP A 289 -13.33 -2.33 -11.38
C ASP A 289 -12.83 -3.49 -10.50
N GLY A 290 -13.71 -4.42 -10.11
CA GLY A 290 -13.36 -5.59 -9.29
C GLY A 290 -12.83 -5.25 -7.89
N LEU A 291 -13.15 -4.07 -7.36
CA LEU A 291 -12.64 -3.53 -6.10
C LEU A 291 -12.78 -4.53 -4.94
N GLY A 292 -13.95 -5.17 -4.82
CA GLY A 292 -14.19 -6.18 -3.79
C GLY A 292 -13.28 -7.40 -3.86
N GLN A 293 -13.01 -7.92 -5.06
CA GLN A 293 -12.06 -9.03 -5.22
C GLN A 293 -10.62 -8.60 -4.90
N ILE A 294 -10.24 -7.35 -5.21
CA ILE A 294 -8.92 -6.82 -4.86
C ILE A 294 -8.76 -6.72 -3.34
N VAL A 295 -9.75 -6.19 -2.63
CA VAL A 295 -9.74 -6.11 -1.15
C VAL A 295 -9.60 -7.51 -0.55
N ILE A 296 -10.45 -8.45 -0.97
CA ILE A 296 -10.41 -9.86 -0.51
C ILE A 296 -9.02 -10.47 -0.74
N THR A 297 -8.46 -10.28 -1.94
CA THR A 297 -7.14 -10.79 -2.30
C THR A 297 -6.05 -10.18 -1.42
N ARG A 298 -6.08 -8.86 -1.19
CA ARG A 298 -5.10 -8.18 -0.31
C ARG A 298 -5.25 -8.64 1.15
N CYS A 299 -6.47 -8.81 1.65
CA CYS A 299 -6.73 -9.37 2.99
C CYS A 299 -6.11 -10.75 3.17
N ILE A 300 -6.39 -11.68 2.25
CA ILE A 300 -5.91 -13.06 2.36
C ILE A 300 -4.39 -13.11 2.26
N ASN A 301 -3.76 -12.29 1.40
CA ASN A 301 -2.30 -12.18 1.36
C ASN A 301 -1.73 -11.70 2.70
N CYS A 302 -2.32 -10.68 3.34
CA CYS A 302 -1.87 -10.21 4.66
C CYS A 302 -2.00 -11.31 5.72
N ILE A 303 -3.11 -12.06 5.70
CA ILE A 303 -3.31 -13.19 6.61
C ILE A 303 -2.27 -14.28 6.34
N GLN A 304 -2.06 -14.66 5.08
CA GLN A 304 -1.10 -15.68 4.67
C GLN A 304 0.31 -15.39 5.19
N LEU A 305 0.78 -14.14 5.07
CA LEU A 305 2.07 -13.72 5.62
C LEU A 305 2.18 -13.97 7.12
N ALA A 306 1.09 -13.78 7.88
CA ALA A 306 1.05 -14.10 9.30
C ALA A 306 1.02 -15.62 9.55
N LEU A 307 0.24 -16.39 8.79
CA LEU A 307 0.15 -17.85 8.95
C LEU A 307 1.49 -18.54 8.69
N LEU A 308 2.26 -18.05 7.71
CA LEU A 308 3.59 -18.56 7.38
C LEU A 308 4.64 -18.33 8.48
N ARG A 309 4.37 -17.43 9.43
CA ARG A 309 5.28 -17.13 10.56
C ARG A 309 5.17 -18.13 11.71
N GLY A 310 4.11 -18.94 11.75
CA GLY A 310 4.02 -20.05 12.70
C GLY A 310 2.63 -20.31 13.29
N PRO A 311 2.52 -21.39 14.08
CA PRO A 311 1.24 -21.95 14.52
C PRO A 311 0.46 -21.06 15.49
N CYS A 312 1.13 -20.18 16.24
CA CYS A 312 0.45 -19.24 17.14
C CYS A 312 -0.47 -18.27 16.37
N TRP A 313 -0.03 -17.78 15.22
CA TRP A 313 -0.80 -16.86 14.37
C TRP A 313 -1.95 -17.57 13.66
N ILE A 314 -1.75 -18.82 13.28
CA ILE A 314 -2.83 -19.67 12.75
C ILE A 314 -3.92 -19.88 13.81
N ALA A 315 -3.53 -20.22 15.04
CA ALA A 315 -4.49 -20.37 16.13
C ALA A 315 -5.21 -19.05 16.46
N GLN A 316 -4.54 -17.91 16.33
CA GLN A 316 -5.13 -16.59 16.52
C GLN A 316 -6.12 -16.22 15.41
N ALA A 317 -5.79 -16.48 14.14
CA ALA A 317 -6.69 -16.29 13.01
C ALA A 317 -7.98 -17.13 13.15
N LEU A 318 -7.81 -18.38 13.60
CA LEU A 318 -8.92 -19.33 13.81
C LEU A 318 -9.69 -19.13 15.12
N LYS A 319 -9.22 -18.24 16.01
CA LYS A 319 -9.83 -18.03 17.34
C LYS A 319 -11.30 -17.60 17.23
N HIS A 320 -11.62 -16.86 16.19
CA HIS A 320 -12.97 -16.47 15.83
C HIS A 320 -13.43 -17.32 14.64
N THR A 321 -14.60 -17.96 14.73
CA THR A 321 -15.10 -18.93 13.73
C THR A 321 -15.38 -18.33 12.35
N HIS A 322 -15.16 -17.02 12.18
CA HIS A 322 -15.38 -16.31 10.93
C HIS A 322 -14.30 -16.61 9.89
N PHE A 323 -13.03 -16.84 10.27
CA PHE A 323 -11.95 -16.93 9.27
C PHE A 323 -12.17 -18.05 8.24
N LEU A 324 -12.37 -19.30 8.67
CA LEU A 324 -12.67 -20.41 7.77
C LEU A 324 -14.02 -20.21 7.03
N ARG A 325 -14.98 -19.48 7.63
CA ARG A 325 -16.28 -19.18 7.01
C ARG A 325 -16.08 -18.24 5.84
N SER A 326 -15.27 -17.21 6.05
CA SER A 326 -14.92 -16.22 5.04
C SER A 326 -14.10 -16.86 3.93
N LEU A 327 -13.16 -17.76 4.21
CA LEU A 327 -12.45 -18.52 3.17
C LEU A 327 -13.41 -19.37 2.31
N LEU A 328 -14.40 -20.02 2.95
CA LEU A 328 -15.42 -20.78 2.22
C LEU A 328 -16.28 -19.85 1.36
N GLY A 329 -16.70 -18.70 1.92
CA GLY A 329 -17.40 -17.65 1.17
C GLY A 329 -16.60 -17.13 -0.03
N CYS A 330 -15.30 -16.90 0.14
CA CYS A 330 -14.39 -16.50 -0.96
C CYS A 330 -14.35 -17.56 -2.08
N SER A 331 -14.50 -18.83 -1.73
CA SER A 331 -14.52 -19.93 -2.71
C SER A 331 -15.82 -19.95 -3.52
N LEU A 332 -16.91 -19.36 -3.00
CA LEU A 332 -18.23 -19.34 -3.61
C LEU A 332 -18.48 -18.12 -4.52
N ILE A 333 -17.69 -17.06 -4.40
CA ILE A 333 -17.85 -15.81 -5.20
C ILE A 333 -17.19 -15.86 -6.58
N LYS A 334 -17.00 -17.05 -7.16
CA LYS A 334 -16.25 -17.27 -8.42
C LYS A 334 -14.88 -16.55 -8.41
N PRO A 335 -13.96 -16.95 -7.51
CA PRO A 335 -12.69 -16.27 -7.34
C PRO A 335 -11.86 -16.27 -8.64
N SER A 336 -11.07 -15.21 -8.85
CA SER A 336 -10.05 -15.19 -9.90
C SER A 336 -9.04 -16.34 -9.73
N MET A 337 -8.26 -16.62 -10.78
CA MET A 337 -7.22 -17.65 -10.74
C MET A 337 -6.18 -17.39 -9.64
N ASP A 338 -5.78 -16.12 -9.47
CA ASP A 338 -4.81 -15.71 -8.45
C ASP A 338 -5.38 -15.89 -7.04
N LEU A 339 -6.64 -15.47 -6.83
CA LEU A 339 -7.32 -15.65 -5.55
C LEU A 339 -7.48 -17.13 -5.21
N SER A 340 -7.83 -17.96 -6.19
CA SER A 340 -7.92 -19.42 -6.02
C SER A 340 -6.59 -20.04 -5.59
N LYS A 341 -5.47 -19.62 -6.19
CA LYS A 341 -4.14 -20.09 -5.81
C LYS A 341 -3.80 -19.74 -4.37
N ILE A 342 -4.06 -18.50 -3.96
CA ILE A 342 -3.78 -18.02 -2.60
C ILE A 342 -4.67 -18.75 -1.58
N LEU A 343 -5.95 -18.94 -1.88
CA LEU A 343 -6.88 -19.70 -1.03
C LEU A 343 -6.39 -21.14 -0.80
N SER A 344 -6.00 -21.85 -1.88
CA SER A 344 -5.42 -23.20 -1.76
C SER A 344 -4.18 -23.23 -0.87
N GLN A 345 -3.27 -22.27 -1.03
CA GLN A 345 -2.07 -22.18 -0.19
C GLN A 345 -2.40 -21.93 1.29
N VAL A 346 -3.37 -21.07 1.58
CA VAL A 346 -3.82 -20.83 2.96
C VAL A 346 -4.42 -22.10 3.58
N LEU A 347 -5.25 -22.83 2.84
CA LEU A 347 -5.82 -24.11 3.29
C LEU A 347 -4.73 -25.16 3.53
N GLU A 348 -3.73 -25.23 2.66
CA GLU A 348 -2.58 -26.12 2.81
C GLU A 348 -1.77 -25.79 4.07
N VAL A 349 -1.45 -24.51 4.30
CA VAL A 349 -0.74 -24.06 5.51
C VAL A 349 -1.50 -24.44 6.78
N ILE A 350 -2.82 -24.27 6.80
CA ILE A 350 -3.66 -24.70 7.93
C ILE A 350 -3.59 -26.22 8.10
N THR A 351 -3.73 -26.98 6.99
CA THR A 351 -3.74 -28.45 6.97
C THR A 351 -2.45 -29.03 7.56
N ILE A 352 -1.30 -28.54 7.11
CA ILE A 352 0.02 -28.97 7.60
C ILE A 352 0.14 -28.73 9.12
N ASN A 353 -0.42 -27.62 9.60
CA ASN A 353 -0.33 -27.22 11.01
C ASN A 353 -1.42 -27.83 11.91
N LEU A 354 -2.30 -28.71 11.40
CA LEU A 354 -3.29 -29.44 12.22
C LEU A 354 -2.67 -30.40 13.25
N VAL A 355 -1.35 -30.62 13.19
CA VAL A 355 -0.57 -31.28 14.24
C VAL A 355 -0.78 -30.59 15.60
N TRP A 356 -0.89 -29.26 15.58
CA TRP A 356 -1.02 -28.48 16.80
C TRP A 356 -2.45 -28.55 17.33
N ARG A 357 -2.60 -29.04 18.56
CA ARG A 357 -3.90 -29.19 19.24
C ARG A 357 -4.74 -27.92 19.23
N GLY A 358 -4.11 -26.77 19.42
CA GLY A 358 -4.79 -25.47 19.41
C GLY A 358 -5.48 -25.22 18.07
N ILE A 359 -4.77 -25.47 16.96
CA ILE A 359 -5.28 -25.28 15.59
C ILE A 359 -6.38 -26.31 15.30
N LEU A 360 -6.10 -27.60 15.51
CA LEU A 360 -7.06 -28.68 15.26
C LEU A 360 -8.42 -28.44 15.97
N ARG A 361 -8.38 -28.00 17.24
CA ARG A 361 -9.59 -27.70 18.01
C ARG A 361 -10.38 -26.55 17.41
N GLN A 362 -9.72 -25.48 16.95
CA GLN A 362 -10.42 -24.33 16.37
C GLN A 362 -10.98 -24.63 14.99
N VAL A 363 -10.27 -25.42 14.17
CA VAL A 363 -10.78 -25.87 12.87
C VAL A 363 -12.04 -26.73 13.07
N ARG A 364 -12.00 -27.73 13.96
CA ARG A 364 -13.17 -28.58 14.25
C ARG A 364 -14.36 -27.76 14.76
N LYS A 365 -14.13 -26.80 15.65
CA LYS A 365 -15.19 -25.88 16.14
C LYS A 365 -15.80 -25.04 15.03
N SER A 366 -14.98 -24.61 14.06
CA SER A 366 -15.43 -23.82 12.92
C SER A 366 -16.27 -24.67 11.96
N PHE A 367 -15.81 -25.89 11.66
CA PHE A 367 -16.53 -26.85 10.81
C PHE A 367 -17.92 -27.21 11.33
N ALA A 368 -18.07 -27.36 12.65
CA ALA A 368 -19.37 -27.60 13.26
C ALA A 368 -20.41 -26.47 13.01
N LYS A 369 -19.97 -25.28 12.60
CA LYS A 369 -20.82 -24.11 12.33
C LYS A 369 -20.88 -23.73 10.85
N MET A 370 -20.33 -24.57 9.96
CA MET A 370 -20.22 -24.30 8.52
C MET A 370 -21.07 -25.26 7.73
N ASN A 371 -21.70 -24.76 6.67
CA ASN A 371 -22.32 -25.63 5.67
C ASN A 371 -21.23 -26.15 4.71
N ILE A 372 -20.56 -27.23 5.09
CA ILE A 372 -19.46 -27.84 4.32
C ILE A 372 -19.97 -28.56 3.05
N SER A 373 -21.24 -28.95 3.01
CA SER A 373 -21.83 -29.66 1.85
C SER A 373 -21.70 -28.90 0.53
N VAL A 374 -21.57 -27.57 0.59
CA VAL A 374 -21.42 -26.70 -0.59
C VAL A 374 -20.18 -27.02 -1.43
N ILE A 375 -19.14 -27.65 -0.84
CA ILE A 375 -17.91 -28.02 -1.54
C ILE A 375 -18.18 -29.06 -2.65
N ASN A 376 -19.21 -29.89 -2.48
CA ASN A 376 -19.59 -30.93 -3.45
C ASN A 376 -20.55 -30.40 -4.53
N SER A 377 -20.83 -29.09 -4.54
CA SER A 377 -21.77 -28.51 -5.52
C SER A 377 -21.13 -28.43 -6.91
N PRO A 378 -21.88 -28.66 -8.01
CA PRO A 378 -21.34 -28.70 -9.36
C PRO A 378 -20.73 -27.37 -9.85
N GLY A 379 -20.99 -26.25 -9.16
CA GLY A 379 -20.40 -24.94 -9.44
C GLY A 379 -19.17 -24.58 -8.60
N PHE A 380 -18.69 -25.48 -7.73
CA PHE A 380 -17.54 -25.20 -6.86
C PHE A 380 -16.21 -25.37 -7.63
N PRO A 381 -15.23 -24.45 -7.52
CA PRO A 381 -13.98 -24.57 -8.26
C PRO A 381 -13.20 -25.85 -7.89
N PHE A 382 -12.95 -26.74 -8.87
CA PHE A 382 -12.40 -28.08 -8.65
C PHE A 382 -11.10 -28.10 -7.82
N LYS A 383 -10.12 -27.24 -8.13
CA LYS A 383 -8.85 -27.17 -7.38
C LYS A 383 -9.04 -26.74 -5.91
N LEU A 384 -10.00 -25.84 -5.66
CA LEU A 384 -10.35 -25.44 -4.30
C LEU A 384 -11.10 -26.57 -3.60
N ALA A 385 -11.97 -27.29 -4.29
CA ALA A 385 -12.68 -28.44 -3.72
C ALA A 385 -11.69 -29.46 -3.18
N GLN A 386 -10.66 -29.81 -3.97
CA GLN A 386 -9.61 -30.72 -3.52
C GLN A 386 -8.90 -30.22 -2.25
N SER A 387 -8.54 -28.93 -2.20
CA SER A 387 -7.87 -28.34 -1.02
C SER A 387 -8.76 -28.41 0.23
N TRP A 388 -10.06 -28.16 0.08
CA TRP A 388 -11.04 -28.26 1.16
C TRP A 388 -11.26 -29.71 1.62
N VAL A 389 -11.39 -30.65 0.68
CA VAL A 389 -11.54 -32.08 0.96
C VAL A 389 -10.33 -32.60 1.75
N THR A 390 -9.11 -32.28 1.30
CA THR A 390 -7.90 -32.67 2.04
C THR A 390 -7.88 -32.11 3.46
N LEU A 391 -8.28 -30.85 3.66
CA LEU A 391 -8.38 -30.27 5.00
C LEU A 391 -9.39 -31.05 5.86
N LEU A 392 -10.56 -31.40 5.33
CA LEU A 392 -11.60 -32.16 6.04
C LEU A 392 -11.10 -33.55 6.47
N GLU A 393 -10.50 -34.30 5.53
CA GLU A 393 -9.98 -35.64 5.77
C GLU A 393 -8.89 -35.63 6.85
N VAL A 394 -7.94 -34.68 6.78
CA VAL A 394 -6.85 -34.58 7.76
C VAL A 394 -7.37 -34.17 9.14
N VAL A 395 -8.37 -33.27 9.22
CA VAL A 395 -9.01 -32.91 10.50
C VAL A 395 -9.65 -34.14 11.14
N GLU A 396 -10.43 -34.90 10.38
CA GLU A 396 -11.14 -36.05 10.93
C GLU A 396 -10.16 -37.17 11.31
N HIS A 397 -9.20 -37.50 10.45
CA HIS A 397 -8.15 -38.47 10.75
C HIS A 397 -7.40 -38.09 12.03
N ARG A 398 -6.87 -36.85 12.13
CA ARG A 398 -6.10 -36.42 13.31
C ARG A 398 -6.95 -36.37 14.57
N TRP A 399 -8.22 -36.01 14.46
CA TRP A 399 -9.12 -36.02 15.61
C TRP A 399 -9.39 -37.45 16.10
N LEU A 400 -9.69 -38.38 15.19
CA LEU A 400 -9.91 -39.79 15.50
C LEU A 400 -8.66 -40.45 16.10
N THR A 401 -7.48 -40.22 15.51
CA THR A 401 -6.20 -40.69 16.09
C THR A 401 -6.03 -40.17 17.51
N ARG A 402 -6.32 -38.88 17.73
CA ARG A 402 -6.21 -38.26 19.05
C ARG A 402 -7.22 -38.85 20.04
N THR A 403 -8.47 -39.08 19.64
CA THR A 403 -9.47 -39.70 20.52
C THR A 403 -9.12 -41.13 20.85
N LYS A 404 -8.52 -41.89 19.93
CA LYS A 404 -7.99 -43.24 20.21
C LYS A 404 -6.83 -43.20 21.20
N LEU A 405 -5.84 -42.33 20.98
CA LEU A 405 -4.69 -42.16 21.88
C LEU A 405 -5.05 -41.68 23.29
N HIS A 406 -6.16 -40.96 23.45
CA HIS A 406 -6.69 -40.54 24.75
C HIS A 406 -7.84 -41.41 25.27
N GLY A 407 -8.33 -42.36 24.45
CA GLY A 407 -9.58 -43.08 24.64
C GLY A 407 -9.46 -44.35 25.49
N ASP A 408 -8.26 -44.84 25.73
CA ASP A 408 -8.02 -46.04 26.56
C ASP A 408 -7.36 -45.74 27.92
N SER A 409 -7.11 -44.46 28.26
CA SER A 409 -6.61 -44.08 29.58
C SER A 409 -7.55 -43.07 30.25
N LYS A 410 -8.52 -43.59 30.99
CA LYS A 410 -9.09 -42.85 32.13
C LYS A 410 -7.93 -42.49 33.06
N GLY A 411 -7.45 -41.25 33.01
CA GLY A 411 -6.76 -40.67 34.16
C GLY A 411 -5.31 -40.21 34.02
N THR A 412 -4.71 -40.07 32.84
CA THR A 412 -3.38 -39.44 32.75
C THR A 412 -3.27 -38.42 31.63
N ASN A 413 -3.17 -37.14 32.02
CA ASN A 413 -2.60 -36.08 31.20
C ASN A 413 -1.11 -36.40 30.92
N LEU A 414 -0.84 -37.33 30.00
CA LEU A 414 0.49 -37.55 29.44
C LEU A 414 0.79 -36.46 28.40
N CYS A 415 0.90 -35.22 28.87
CA CYS A 415 1.72 -34.23 28.18
C CYS A 415 3.17 -34.61 28.50
N MET A 416 3.88 -35.16 27.51
CA MET A 416 5.25 -35.73 27.53
C MET A 416 5.26 -37.27 27.55
N ASN A 417 4.88 -37.90 26.43
CA ASN A 417 5.32 -39.26 26.16
C ASN A 417 6.43 -39.21 25.10
N LYS A 418 7.65 -39.63 25.45
CA LYS A 418 8.84 -39.60 24.58
C LYS A 418 8.63 -40.41 23.29
N GLU A 419 7.76 -41.40 23.33
CA GLU A 419 7.39 -42.23 22.17
C GLU A 419 6.53 -41.50 21.15
N VAL A 420 5.68 -40.55 21.58
CA VAL A 420 4.85 -39.76 20.64
C VAL A 420 5.73 -38.82 19.83
N VAL A 421 6.81 -38.28 20.41
CA VAL A 421 7.77 -37.43 19.69
C VAL A 421 8.56 -38.26 18.67
N LEU A 422 8.93 -39.50 18.98
CA LEU A 422 9.63 -40.40 18.06
C LEU A 422 8.75 -40.84 16.89
N VAL A 423 7.48 -41.21 17.15
CA VAL A 423 6.54 -41.59 16.08
C VAL A 423 6.14 -40.38 15.24
N PHE A 424 5.98 -39.20 15.85
CA PHE A 424 5.75 -37.96 15.08
C PHE A 424 6.96 -37.57 14.24
N LEU A 425 8.18 -37.69 14.76
CA LEU A 425 9.41 -37.42 14.00
C LEU A 425 9.60 -38.44 12.87
N GLN A 426 9.29 -39.71 13.08
CA GLN A 426 9.34 -40.73 12.03
C GLN A 426 8.29 -40.49 10.94
N LEU A 427 7.04 -40.15 11.30
CA LEU A 427 6.00 -39.78 10.32
C LEU A 427 6.33 -38.47 9.60
N PHE A 428 6.92 -37.50 10.28
CA PHE A 428 7.35 -36.24 9.69
C PHE A 428 8.49 -36.47 8.70
N PHE A 429 9.51 -37.26 9.06
CA PHE A 429 10.60 -37.65 8.15
C PHE A 429 10.08 -38.41 6.93
N HIS A 430 9.14 -39.35 7.10
CA HIS A 430 8.63 -40.13 5.99
C HIS A 430 7.77 -39.30 5.02
N LEU A 431 7.00 -38.34 5.53
CA LEU A 431 6.22 -37.41 4.71
C LEU A 431 7.10 -36.36 4.01
N THR A 432 8.16 -35.87 4.63
CA THR A 432 9.09 -34.92 3.97
C THR A 432 10.01 -35.60 2.95
N HIS A 433 10.43 -36.85 3.18
CA HIS A 433 11.30 -37.56 2.22
C HIS A 433 10.57 -37.98 0.95
N ASN A 434 9.29 -38.35 1.04
CA ASN A 434 8.49 -38.69 -0.14
C ASN A 434 8.14 -37.48 -1.01
N VAL A 435 8.14 -36.26 -0.46
CA VAL A 435 7.98 -35.02 -1.24
C VAL A 435 9.29 -34.60 -1.92
N CYS A 436 10.45 -34.91 -1.33
CA CYS A 436 11.74 -34.68 -1.99
C CYS A 436 12.11 -35.76 -3.02
N SER A 437 11.66 -37.01 -2.87
CA SER A 437 11.95 -38.08 -3.83
C SER A 437 11.03 -38.10 -5.06
N ALA A 438 9.92 -37.36 -5.04
CA ALA A 438 9.02 -37.21 -6.19
C ALA A 438 9.41 -36.02 -7.13
N LYS A 439 10.59 -35.42 -6.90
CA LYS A 439 11.19 -34.37 -7.74
C LYS A 439 12.62 -34.73 -8.20
N GLN A 440 12.87 -35.99 -8.51
CA GLN A 440 13.98 -36.40 -9.37
C GLN A 440 13.44 -37.00 -10.66
#